data_AF-A0A926Q0G5-F1
#
_entry.id   AF-A0A926Q0G5-F1
#
_cell.length_a   1.000
_cell.length_b   1.000
_cell.length_c   1.000
_cell.angle_alpha   90.00
_cell.angle_beta   90.00
_cell.angle_gamma   90.00
#
_symmetry.space_group_name_H-M   'P 1'
#
loop_
_entity.id
_entity.type
_entity.pdbx_description
1 polymer ?
#
loop_
_entity_poly.entity_id
_entity_poly.type
_entity_poly.pdbx_seq_one_letter_code
_entity_poly.pdbx_strand_id
1 'polypeptide(L)'
;MGNRFIKLENDIRTYRTKSFYPKTQSYVKSTGQNHLVSTTAPEYAKMYQNLVFARSGKKRESPSKLTTSKKGVAFIKEWEGFRSKAYNDSEGYCTIGYGHLIKKDKCENIALPEEFKDGITKEEAGKLFLKRLPQYEKAVQRDITKPLYQHEFDALVSLLFNTGANFLNTGGAGGKETKIKKNINAGKYSEGADEMADVTNRGTPGLVKRRKSEIKLFKKGIYDASH
;
A
#
# COMPACT_ATOMS: atom_id res chain seq x y z
N MET A 1 -12.25 5.38 48.27
CA MET A 1 -12.06 6.80 47.91
C MET A 1 -10.57 7.10 47.93
N GLY A 2 -10.04 7.80 46.91
CA GLY A 2 -8.74 8.49 47.01
C GLY A 2 -7.65 8.03 46.04
N ASN A 3 -7.69 8.58 44.82
CA ASN A 3 -6.60 8.63 43.85
C ASN A 3 -5.30 9.19 44.45
N ARG A 4 -4.14 8.70 43.99
CA ARG A 4 -2.97 9.57 43.72
C ARG A 4 -2.16 9.07 42.52
N PHE A 5 -2.45 9.74 41.41
CA PHE A 5 -1.64 10.01 40.23
C PHE A 5 -0.13 9.81 40.39
N ILE A 6 0.46 8.99 39.52
CA ILE A 6 1.87 9.12 39.12
C ILE A 6 1.86 9.75 37.73
N LYS A 7 2.44 10.96 37.64
CA LYS A 7 2.58 11.76 36.44
C LYS A 7 3.47 11.03 35.41
N LEU A 8 2.96 10.91 34.20
CA LEU A 8 3.76 10.69 32.99
C LEU A 8 4.43 12.02 32.64
N GLU A 9 5.74 12.12 32.83
CA GLU A 9 6.53 13.20 32.23
C GLU A 9 7.04 12.74 30.87
N ASN A 10 6.61 13.50 29.85
CA ASN A 10 7.10 13.45 28.50
C ASN A 10 8.57 13.88 28.45
N ASP A 11 9.43 13.07 27.85
CA ASP A 11 10.67 13.57 27.27
C ASP A 11 10.89 12.88 25.91
N ILE A 12 10.17 13.37 24.89
CA ILE A 12 10.46 13.07 23.48
C ILE A 12 11.72 13.85 23.13
N ARG A 13 12.88 13.31 23.50
CA ARG A 13 14.16 13.74 22.94
C ARG A 13 14.31 13.16 21.54
N THR A 14 14.43 14.07 20.60
CA THR A 14 14.78 13.86 19.20
C THR A 14 16.09 13.09 19.06
N TYR A 15 16.02 11.77 18.85
CA TYR A 15 17.18 11.03 18.38
C TYR A 15 17.26 11.10 16.86
N ARG A 16 18.18 11.96 16.39
CA ARG A 16 18.89 11.77 15.12
C ARG A 16 19.49 10.37 15.13
N THR A 17 18.92 9.41 14.40
CA THR A 17 19.54 8.10 14.26
C THR A 17 20.64 8.18 13.21
N LYS A 18 21.87 8.40 13.69
CA LYS A 18 23.06 7.82 13.03
C LYS A 18 22.82 6.31 12.90
N SER A 19 23.16 5.78 11.73
CA SER A 19 23.24 4.35 11.40
C SER A 19 23.46 3.46 12.63
N PHE A 20 22.43 2.73 13.05
CA PHE A 20 22.52 1.74 14.11
C PHE A 20 22.50 0.35 13.48
N TYR A 21 23.58 0.00 12.78
CA TYR A 21 23.95 -1.40 12.56
C TYR A 21 24.97 -1.78 13.64
N PRO A 22 24.63 -2.60 14.63
CA PRO A 22 25.65 -3.19 15.47
C PRO A 22 26.46 -4.17 14.61
N LYS A 23 27.75 -3.89 14.41
CA LYS A 23 28.71 -4.91 13.96
C LYS A 23 28.91 -5.89 15.12
N THR A 24 28.10 -6.93 15.21
CA THR A 24 28.38 -8.04 16.12
C THR A 24 29.25 -9.06 15.40
N GLN A 25 30.57 -8.94 15.57
CA GLN A 25 31.47 -10.08 15.42
C GLN A 25 31.34 -10.91 16.70
N SER A 26 30.51 -11.96 16.67
CA SER A 26 30.48 -12.95 17.74
C SER A 26 31.46 -14.07 17.40
N TYR A 27 32.56 -14.17 18.15
CA TYR A 27 33.44 -15.33 18.12
C TYR A 27 32.84 -16.46 18.95
N VAL A 28 32.56 -17.61 18.32
CA VAL A 28 32.28 -18.86 19.03
C VAL A 28 33.63 -19.57 19.21
N LYS A 29 34.07 -19.75 20.46
CA LYS A 29 35.18 -20.65 20.78
C LYS A 29 34.63 -22.07 20.97
N SER A 30 34.75 -22.91 19.95
CA SER A 30 34.87 -24.36 20.14
C SER A 30 35.65 -24.98 18.98
N THR A 31 36.77 -25.62 19.33
CA THR A 31 37.41 -26.73 18.60
C THR A 31 37.53 -26.58 17.08
N GLY A 32 38.62 -25.94 16.65
CA GLY A 32 39.46 -26.39 15.52
C GLY A 32 38.76 -26.77 14.22
N GLN A 33 38.13 -25.81 13.55
CA GLN A 33 38.02 -25.74 12.08
C GLN A 33 37.48 -24.36 11.70
N ASN A 34 38.33 -23.54 11.05
CA ASN A 34 37.95 -22.23 10.53
C ASN A 34 37.07 -22.40 9.28
N HIS A 35 35.77 -22.56 9.46
CA HIS A 35 34.80 -22.30 8.40
C HIS A 35 34.20 -20.90 8.61
N LEU A 36 34.46 -20.00 7.66
CA LEU A 36 33.75 -18.72 7.53
C LEU A 36 32.28 -19.02 7.19
N VAL A 37 31.41 -19.10 8.20
CA VAL A 37 29.98 -19.19 7.97
C VAL A 37 29.47 -17.79 7.63
N SER A 38 29.35 -17.51 6.33
CA SER A 38 28.66 -16.35 5.78
C SER A 38 27.15 -16.49 5.99
N THR A 39 26.63 -16.15 7.17
CA THR A 39 25.18 -16.03 7.41
C THR A 39 24.68 -14.62 7.06
N THR A 40 24.38 -14.45 5.77
CA THR A 40 23.18 -13.79 5.25
C THR A 40 22.53 -12.69 6.13
N ALA A 41 23.04 -11.45 5.99
CA ALA A 41 22.33 -10.21 6.37
C ALA A 41 20.83 -10.11 5.97
N PRO A 42 20.34 -10.76 4.88
CA PRO A 42 18.91 -10.78 4.56
C PRO A 42 18.01 -11.52 5.56
N GLU A 43 18.46 -12.63 6.15
CA GLU A 43 17.61 -13.44 7.03
C GLU A 43 17.40 -12.76 8.38
N TYR A 44 18.45 -12.11 8.90
CA TYR A 44 18.38 -11.38 10.15
C TYR A 44 17.48 -10.13 10.05
N ALA A 45 17.51 -9.42 8.92
CA ALA A 45 16.60 -8.31 8.65
C ALA A 45 15.13 -8.77 8.58
N LYS A 46 14.89 -9.94 7.98
CA LYS A 46 13.56 -10.59 7.91
C LYS A 46 13.06 -11.00 9.30
N MET A 47 13.93 -11.56 10.14
CA MET A 47 13.64 -11.87 11.54
C MET A 47 13.33 -10.60 12.35
N TYR A 48 14.13 -9.54 12.21
CA TYR A 48 13.90 -8.29 12.94
C TYR A 48 12.61 -7.59 12.53
N GLN A 49 12.26 -7.56 11.24
CA GLN A 49 10.96 -7.04 10.81
C GLN A 49 9.82 -7.85 11.44
N ASN A 50 9.89 -9.18 11.39
CA ASN A 50 8.91 -10.05 12.02
C ASN A 50 8.82 -9.80 13.55
N LEU A 51 9.94 -9.59 14.24
CA LEU A 51 10.01 -9.29 15.68
C LEU A 51 9.45 -7.92 16.06
N VAL A 52 9.73 -6.88 15.26
CA VAL A 52 9.20 -5.52 15.49
C VAL A 52 7.69 -5.50 15.26
N PHE A 53 7.18 -6.18 14.23
CA PHE A 53 5.74 -6.32 14.03
C PHE A 53 5.08 -7.22 15.09
N ALA A 54 5.73 -8.31 15.50
CA ALA A 54 5.23 -9.17 16.59
C ALA A 54 5.12 -8.43 17.94
N ARG A 55 6.04 -7.49 18.24
CA ARG A 55 5.97 -6.64 19.44
C ARG A 55 4.76 -5.69 19.46
N SER A 56 4.13 -5.43 18.33
CA SER A 56 2.91 -4.61 18.24
C SER A 56 1.61 -5.40 18.45
N GLY A 57 1.69 -6.72 18.67
CA GLY A 57 0.53 -7.61 18.81
C GLY A 57 -0.28 -7.81 17.52
N LYS A 58 0.11 -7.15 16.41
CA LYS A 58 -0.57 -7.32 15.13
C LYS A 58 -0.13 -8.63 14.48
N LYS A 59 -1.11 -9.46 14.16
CA LYS A 59 -0.98 -10.70 13.40
C LYS A 59 -1.53 -10.49 11.99
N ARG A 60 -0.99 -11.22 11.02
CA ARG A 60 -1.58 -11.29 9.69
C ARG A 60 -2.90 -12.06 9.74
N GLU A 61 -3.93 -11.52 9.09
CA GLU A 61 -5.26 -12.12 9.03
C GLU A 61 -5.58 -12.60 7.62
N SER A 62 -6.55 -13.52 7.50
CA SER A 62 -7.07 -13.92 6.20
C SER A 62 -7.52 -12.68 5.42
N PRO A 63 -7.18 -12.51 4.14
CA PRO A 63 -7.62 -11.37 3.35
C PRO A 63 -9.14 -11.16 3.39
N SER A 64 -9.92 -12.25 3.41
CA SER A 64 -11.39 -12.21 3.54
C SER A 64 -11.93 -11.53 4.81
N LYS A 65 -11.10 -11.32 5.83
CA LYS A 65 -11.46 -10.60 7.06
C LYS A 65 -11.05 -9.12 7.05
N LEU A 66 -10.32 -8.70 6.03
CA LEU A 66 -9.80 -7.35 5.91
C LEU A 66 -10.65 -6.52 4.95
N THR A 67 -10.85 -5.26 5.33
CA THR A 67 -11.37 -4.20 4.47
C THR A 67 -10.42 -3.01 4.56
N THR A 68 -10.47 -2.09 3.60
CA THR A 68 -9.53 -0.97 3.55
C THR A 68 -9.68 -0.12 4.80
N SER A 69 -8.59 0.12 5.51
CA SER A 69 -8.66 0.93 6.73
C SER A 69 -8.99 2.39 6.43
N LYS A 70 -9.42 3.16 7.44
CA LYS A 70 -9.61 4.62 7.30
C LYS A 70 -8.34 5.33 6.81
N LYS A 71 -7.15 4.86 7.24
CA LYS A 71 -5.86 5.39 6.78
C LYS A 71 -5.57 5.00 5.33
N GLY A 72 -5.93 3.78 4.93
CA GLY A 72 -5.85 3.33 3.54
C GLY A 72 -6.75 4.16 2.62
N VAL A 73 -8.00 4.41 3.02
CA VAL A 73 -8.93 5.28 2.28
C VAL A 73 -8.36 6.68 2.10
N ALA A 74 -7.81 7.29 3.16
CA ALA A 74 -7.19 8.60 3.07
C ALA A 74 -5.97 8.57 2.12
N PHE A 75 -5.09 7.59 2.27
CA PHE A 75 -3.91 7.42 1.43
C PHE A 75 -4.26 7.30 -0.06
N ILE A 76 -5.27 6.50 -0.41
CA ILE A 76 -5.70 6.36 -1.81
C ILE A 76 -6.26 7.70 -2.32
N LYS A 77 -7.12 8.37 -1.56
CA LYS A 77 -7.71 9.66 -1.97
C LYS A 77 -6.67 10.75 -2.22
N GLU A 78 -5.59 10.80 -1.44
CA GLU A 78 -4.48 11.73 -1.68
C GLU A 78 -3.78 11.48 -3.02
N TRP A 79 -3.62 10.21 -3.42
CA TRP A 79 -3.06 9.84 -4.73
C TRP A 79 -3.99 10.10 -5.90
N GLU A 80 -5.30 9.86 -5.73
CA GLU A 80 -6.29 10.15 -6.77
C GLU A 80 -6.51 11.66 -6.96
N GLY A 81 -6.44 12.42 -5.85
CA GLY A 81 -6.71 13.85 -5.84
C GLY A 81 -8.20 14.17 -6.01
N PHE A 82 -8.62 15.33 -5.48
CA PHE A 82 -9.99 15.79 -5.62
C PHE A 82 -10.11 16.79 -6.79
N ARG A 83 -11.14 16.58 -7.64
CA ARG A 83 -11.60 17.54 -8.64
C ARG A 83 -13.10 17.75 -8.45
N SER A 84 -13.51 18.98 -8.11
CA SER A 84 -14.91 19.31 -7.87
C SER A 84 -15.75 19.26 -9.14
N LYS A 85 -15.18 19.64 -10.29
CA LYS A 85 -15.84 19.62 -11.59
C LYS A 85 -15.40 18.43 -12.44
N ALA A 86 -16.25 18.05 -13.39
CA ALA A 86 -15.91 17.04 -14.39
C ALA A 86 -14.70 17.49 -15.23
N TYR A 87 -13.84 16.53 -15.59
CA TYR A 87 -12.63 16.74 -16.36
C TYR A 87 -12.34 15.53 -17.23
N ASN A 88 -11.58 15.71 -18.31
CA ASN A 88 -11.08 14.60 -19.12
C ASN A 88 -9.81 14.03 -18.48
N ASP A 89 -9.80 12.73 -18.17
CA ASP A 89 -8.63 12.05 -17.65
C ASP A 89 -7.53 11.84 -18.72
N SER A 90 -6.44 11.16 -18.38
CA SER A 90 -5.33 10.92 -19.31
C SER A 90 -5.69 10.04 -20.51
N GLU A 91 -6.79 9.30 -20.45
CA GLU A 91 -7.33 8.51 -21.57
C GLU A 91 -8.40 9.29 -22.37
N GLY A 92 -8.72 10.51 -21.95
CA GLY A 92 -9.71 11.38 -22.57
C GLY A 92 -11.14 11.09 -22.13
N TYR A 93 -11.34 10.37 -21.03
CA TYR A 93 -12.66 10.02 -20.52
C TYR A 93 -13.15 11.00 -19.45
N CYS A 94 -14.45 11.32 -19.50
CA CYS A 94 -15.06 12.25 -18.59
C CYS A 94 -15.17 11.66 -17.17
N THR A 95 -14.52 12.33 -16.23
CA THR A 95 -14.27 11.85 -14.86
C THR A 95 -14.50 12.98 -13.84
N ILE A 96 -14.86 12.67 -12.60
CA ILE A 96 -15.10 13.65 -11.52
C ILE A 96 -14.64 13.14 -10.15
N GLY A 97 -14.42 14.04 -9.19
CA GLY A 97 -14.10 13.68 -7.80
C GLY A 97 -12.75 12.99 -7.68
N TYR A 98 -12.70 11.89 -6.92
CA TYR A 98 -11.52 11.01 -6.79
C TYR A 98 -11.48 9.97 -7.92
N GLY A 99 -11.48 10.45 -9.17
CA GLY A 99 -11.35 9.58 -10.35
C GLY A 99 -12.60 8.77 -10.72
N HIS A 100 -13.80 9.23 -10.37
CA HIS A 100 -15.06 8.57 -10.76
C HIS A 100 -15.36 8.80 -12.24
N LEU A 101 -15.27 7.73 -13.04
CA LEU A 101 -15.62 7.75 -14.47
C LEU A 101 -17.13 7.99 -14.63
N ILE A 102 -17.48 9.10 -15.29
CA ILE A 102 -18.86 9.40 -15.71
C ILE A 102 -19.19 8.65 -17.00
N LYS A 103 -18.31 8.78 -18.01
CA LYS A 103 -18.49 8.12 -19.32
C LYS A 103 -17.16 7.99 -20.06
N LYS A 104 -17.02 6.93 -20.87
CA LYS A 104 -15.87 6.70 -21.77
C LYS A 104 -15.96 7.55 -23.04
N ASP A 105 -16.11 8.85 -22.84
CA ASP A 105 -16.15 9.88 -23.88
C ASP A 105 -15.73 11.20 -23.23
N LYS A 106 -15.36 12.19 -24.03
CA LYS A 106 -14.97 13.50 -23.53
C LYS A 106 -16.16 14.21 -22.88
N CYS A 107 -15.90 15.01 -21.84
CA CYS A 107 -16.96 15.74 -21.14
C CYS A 107 -17.74 16.68 -22.07
N GLU A 108 -17.09 17.26 -23.08
CA GLU A 108 -17.68 18.16 -24.06
C GLU A 108 -18.65 17.45 -25.03
N ASN A 109 -18.54 16.12 -25.15
CA ASN A 109 -19.35 15.30 -26.07
C ASN A 109 -20.63 14.75 -25.40
N ILE A 110 -20.83 15.02 -24.11
CA ILE A 110 -21.88 14.39 -23.32
C ILE A 110 -22.68 15.42 -22.53
N ALA A 111 -23.97 15.12 -22.30
CA ALA A 111 -24.72 15.80 -21.26
C ALA A 111 -24.31 15.24 -19.90
N LEU A 112 -23.76 16.07 -19.01
CA LEU A 112 -23.45 15.66 -17.65
C LEU A 112 -24.74 15.30 -16.90
N PRO A 113 -24.75 14.21 -16.10
CA PRO A 113 -25.81 13.92 -15.16
C PRO A 113 -26.10 15.13 -14.27
N GLU A 114 -27.37 15.36 -13.91
CA GLU A 114 -27.82 16.53 -13.14
C GLU A 114 -26.98 16.73 -11.86
N GLU A 115 -26.74 15.63 -11.14
CA GLU A 115 -25.93 15.57 -9.91
C GLU A 115 -24.47 16.00 -10.07
N PHE A 116 -23.95 16.14 -11.30
CA PHE A 116 -22.56 16.55 -11.58
C PHE A 116 -22.44 17.89 -12.32
N LYS A 117 -23.55 18.49 -12.75
CA LYS A 117 -23.54 19.72 -13.58
C LYS A 117 -22.83 20.89 -12.89
N ASP A 118 -23.11 21.09 -11.61
CA ASP A 118 -22.52 22.18 -10.80
C ASP A 118 -21.24 21.76 -10.05
N GLY A 119 -20.77 20.53 -10.31
CA GLY A 119 -19.70 19.89 -9.56
C GLY A 119 -20.20 19.26 -8.25
N ILE A 120 -19.26 18.67 -7.52
CA ILE A 120 -19.54 17.91 -6.30
C ILE A 120 -18.63 18.35 -5.14
N THR A 121 -19.08 18.12 -3.91
CA THR A 121 -18.28 18.33 -2.70
C THR A 121 -17.28 17.19 -2.46
N LYS A 122 -16.36 17.38 -1.50
CA LYS A 122 -15.47 16.30 -1.05
C LYS A 122 -16.24 15.14 -0.40
N GLU A 123 -17.35 15.43 0.29
CA GLU A 123 -18.20 14.39 0.87
C GLU A 123 -18.87 13.55 -0.22
N GLU A 124 -19.43 14.19 -1.24
CA GLU A 124 -20.08 13.52 -2.37
C GLU A 124 -19.08 12.69 -3.18
N ALA A 125 -17.92 13.26 -3.52
CA ALA A 125 -16.81 12.52 -4.12
C ALA A 125 -16.36 11.35 -3.24
N GLY A 126 -16.40 11.54 -1.91
CA GLY A 126 -16.13 10.49 -0.93
C GLY A 126 -17.13 9.33 -1.00
N LYS A 127 -18.42 9.62 -1.18
CA LYS A 127 -19.46 8.59 -1.36
C LYS A 127 -19.25 7.81 -2.67
N LEU A 128 -18.96 8.49 -3.78
CA LEU A 128 -18.66 7.85 -5.06
C LEU A 128 -17.42 6.94 -4.97
N PHE A 129 -16.37 7.41 -4.29
CA PHE A 129 -15.16 6.63 -4.02
C PHE A 129 -15.49 5.36 -3.23
N LEU A 130 -16.21 5.49 -2.11
CA LEU A 130 -16.56 4.35 -1.25
C LEU A 130 -17.50 3.36 -1.92
N LYS A 131 -18.34 3.79 -2.88
CA LYS A 131 -19.18 2.89 -3.68
C LYS A 131 -18.34 1.99 -4.60
N ARG A 132 -17.19 2.47 -5.08
CA ARG A 132 -16.27 1.72 -5.95
C ARG A 132 -15.29 0.85 -5.18
N LEU A 133 -14.81 1.32 -4.02
CA LEU A 133 -13.77 0.67 -3.24
C LEU A 133 -13.95 -0.84 -3.03
N PRO A 134 -15.16 -1.37 -2.73
CA PRO A 134 -15.37 -2.80 -2.50
C PRO A 134 -14.95 -3.72 -3.64
N GLN A 135 -14.96 -3.26 -4.90
CA GLN A 135 -14.53 -4.10 -6.02
C GLN A 135 -13.02 -4.40 -5.96
N TYR A 136 -12.22 -3.47 -5.46
CA TYR A 136 -10.78 -3.60 -5.32
C TYR A 136 -10.43 -4.40 -4.07
N GLU A 137 -11.18 -4.23 -2.99
CA GLU A 137 -11.09 -5.08 -1.79
C GLU A 137 -11.36 -6.55 -2.15
N LYS A 138 -12.48 -6.82 -2.84
CA LYS A 138 -12.83 -8.16 -3.31
C LYS A 138 -11.77 -8.76 -4.23
N ALA A 139 -11.12 -7.95 -5.06
CA ALA A 139 -10.02 -8.42 -5.90
C ALA A 139 -8.83 -8.90 -5.07
N VAL A 140 -8.39 -8.12 -4.07
CA VAL A 140 -7.32 -8.56 -3.15
C VAL A 140 -7.74 -9.82 -2.39
N GLN A 141 -8.97 -9.87 -1.88
CA GLN A 141 -9.52 -11.01 -1.15
C GLN A 141 -9.59 -12.29 -1.99
N ARG A 142 -9.88 -12.16 -3.29
CA ARG A 142 -9.93 -13.27 -4.25
C ARG A 142 -8.54 -13.75 -4.65
N ASP A 143 -7.63 -12.83 -4.91
CA ASP A 143 -6.37 -13.12 -5.62
C ASP A 143 -5.21 -13.43 -4.68
N ILE A 144 -5.25 -12.95 -3.44
CA ILE A 144 -4.24 -13.19 -2.41
C ILE A 144 -4.74 -14.26 -1.44
N THR A 145 -4.00 -15.34 -1.31
CA THR A 145 -4.36 -16.50 -0.48
C THR A 145 -3.61 -16.55 0.85
N LYS A 146 -2.50 -15.81 0.94
CA LYS A 146 -1.73 -15.73 2.17
C LYS A 146 -2.29 -14.64 3.11
N PRO A 147 -2.23 -14.86 4.44
CA PRO A 147 -2.62 -13.84 5.40
C PRO A 147 -1.87 -12.52 5.17
N LEU A 148 -2.51 -11.40 5.45
CA LEU A 148 -1.92 -10.06 5.29
C LEU A 148 -2.06 -9.25 6.59
N TYR A 149 -1.15 -8.33 6.83
CA TYR A 149 -1.38 -7.23 7.75
C TYR A 149 -2.32 -6.21 7.10
N GLN A 150 -3.05 -5.45 7.91
CA GLN A 150 -3.95 -4.40 7.41
C GLN A 150 -3.27 -3.42 6.44
N HIS A 151 -2.01 -3.03 6.69
CA HIS A 151 -1.28 -2.11 5.81
C HIS A 151 -0.81 -2.76 4.50
N GLU A 152 -0.56 -4.07 4.49
CA GLU A 152 -0.27 -4.82 3.27
C GLU A 152 -1.52 -4.89 2.40
N PHE A 153 -2.68 -5.14 3.01
CA PHE A 153 -3.98 -5.11 2.33
C PHE A 153 -4.28 -3.72 1.75
N ASP A 154 -4.15 -2.66 2.55
CA ASP A 154 -4.39 -1.28 2.12
C ASP A 154 -3.49 -0.88 0.92
N ALA A 155 -2.22 -1.29 0.93
CA ALA A 155 -1.29 -1.04 -0.19
C ALA A 155 -1.73 -1.77 -1.47
N LEU A 156 -2.16 -3.03 -1.37
CA LEU A 156 -2.65 -3.78 -2.54
C LEU A 156 -3.95 -3.19 -3.08
N VAL A 157 -4.88 -2.77 -2.21
CA VAL A 157 -6.10 -2.08 -2.65
C VAL A 157 -5.73 -0.77 -3.37
N SER A 158 -4.77 0.00 -2.85
CA SER A 158 -4.30 1.23 -3.50
C SER A 158 -3.71 0.99 -4.89
N LEU A 159 -2.92 -0.08 -5.04
CA LEU A 159 -2.39 -0.50 -6.34
C LEU A 159 -3.53 -0.84 -7.31
N LEU A 160 -4.49 -1.68 -6.88
CA LEU A 160 -5.59 -2.12 -7.75
C LEU A 160 -6.59 -1.01 -8.06
N PHE A 161 -6.75 -0.02 -7.18
CA PHE A 161 -7.55 1.17 -7.49
C PHE A 161 -6.99 1.88 -8.73
N ASN A 162 -5.66 1.95 -8.85
CA ASN A 162 -4.98 2.58 -9.98
C ASN A 162 -4.89 1.69 -11.23
N THR A 163 -4.68 0.39 -11.07
CA THR A 163 -4.39 -0.52 -12.19
C THR A 163 -5.57 -1.36 -12.64
N GLY A 164 -6.65 -1.39 -11.86
CA GLY A 164 -7.85 -2.18 -12.10
C GLY A 164 -7.91 -3.48 -11.29
N ALA A 165 -9.14 -3.93 -11.01
CA ALA A 165 -9.42 -5.08 -10.14
C ALA A 165 -8.95 -6.46 -10.67
N ASN A 166 -8.57 -6.55 -11.96
CA ASN A 166 -8.05 -7.79 -12.54
C ASN A 166 -6.53 -7.77 -12.70
N PHE A 167 -5.87 -6.66 -12.36
CA PHE A 167 -4.44 -6.46 -12.63
C PHE A 167 -3.55 -7.56 -12.05
N LEU A 168 -3.83 -8.09 -10.85
CA LEU A 168 -3.02 -9.17 -10.29
C LEU A 168 -3.02 -10.45 -11.13
N ASN A 169 -4.10 -10.69 -11.89
CA ASN A 169 -4.28 -11.88 -12.71
C ASN A 169 -3.90 -11.69 -14.18
N THR A 170 -3.93 -10.46 -14.70
CA THR A 170 -3.73 -10.19 -16.13
C THR A 170 -2.64 -9.17 -16.43
N GLY A 171 -2.12 -8.47 -15.42
CA GLY A 171 -1.12 -7.41 -15.57
C GLY A 171 0.33 -7.89 -15.69
N GLY A 172 0.56 -9.21 -15.63
CA GLY A 172 1.87 -9.80 -15.85
C GLY A 172 2.22 -9.93 -17.34
N ALA A 173 3.46 -10.32 -17.62
CA ALA A 173 3.96 -10.49 -18.98
C ALA A 173 3.08 -11.47 -19.78
N GLY A 174 2.66 -11.03 -20.97
CA GLY A 174 1.79 -11.81 -21.86
C GLY A 174 0.36 -12.01 -21.34
N GLY A 175 -0.16 -11.11 -20.52
CA GLY A 175 -1.54 -11.20 -19.99
C GLY A 175 -1.71 -12.20 -18.85
N LYS A 176 -0.61 -12.65 -18.24
CA LYS A 176 -0.58 -13.65 -17.16
C LYS A 176 -0.67 -12.98 -15.79
N GLU A 177 -0.75 -13.81 -14.75
CA GLU A 177 -0.72 -13.29 -13.38
C GLU A 177 0.63 -12.63 -13.04
N THR A 178 0.55 -11.58 -12.23
CA THR A 178 1.69 -10.74 -11.85
C THR A 178 2.68 -11.48 -10.95
N LYS A 179 3.96 -11.08 -11.03
CA LYS A 179 4.97 -11.53 -10.06
C LYS A 179 4.63 -11.09 -8.64
N ILE A 180 3.95 -9.95 -8.48
CA ILE A 180 3.40 -9.47 -7.20
C ILE A 180 2.53 -10.56 -6.55
N LYS A 181 1.50 -11.03 -7.26
CA LYS A 181 0.59 -12.08 -6.78
C LYS A 181 1.34 -13.39 -6.50
N LYS A 182 2.17 -13.85 -7.45
CA LYS A 182 2.93 -15.10 -7.32
C LYS A 182 3.82 -15.11 -6.07
N ASN A 183 4.57 -14.03 -5.85
CA ASN A 183 5.49 -13.92 -4.72
C ASN A 183 4.73 -13.84 -3.40
N ILE A 184 3.69 -12.99 -3.28
CA ILE A 184 2.91 -12.87 -2.04
C ILE A 184 2.25 -14.21 -1.70
N ASN A 185 1.64 -14.90 -2.66
CA ASN A 185 1.00 -16.20 -2.43
C ASN A 185 2.00 -17.32 -2.11
N ALA A 186 3.26 -17.18 -2.53
CA ALA A 186 4.36 -18.04 -2.10
C ALA A 186 4.95 -17.66 -0.72
N GLY A 187 4.39 -16.65 -0.03
CA GLY A 187 4.89 -16.15 1.25
C GLY A 187 6.14 -15.27 1.15
N LYS A 188 6.51 -14.84 -0.07
CA LYS A 188 7.62 -13.94 -0.39
C LYS A 188 7.11 -12.50 -0.45
N TYR A 189 6.66 -11.98 0.69
CA TYR A 189 5.95 -10.70 0.78
C TYR A 189 6.81 -9.50 0.36
N SER A 190 8.08 -9.47 0.80
CA SER A 190 8.98 -8.35 0.48
C SER A 190 9.26 -8.30 -1.01
N GLU A 191 9.53 -9.46 -1.60
CA GLU A 191 9.79 -9.65 -3.02
C GLU A 191 8.56 -9.30 -3.83
N GLY A 192 7.36 -9.74 -3.42
CA GLY A 192 6.11 -9.37 -4.07
C GLY A 192 5.82 -7.87 -4.03
N ALA A 193 6.22 -7.18 -2.95
CA ALA A 193 6.13 -5.74 -2.89
C ALA A 193 7.15 -5.03 -3.81
N ASP A 194 8.39 -5.52 -3.92
CA ASP A 194 9.38 -4.92 -4.81
C ASP A 194 8.93 -4.91 -6.28
N GLU A 195 8.21 -5.95 -6.71
CA GLU A 195 7.63 -6.04 -8.06
C GLU A 195 6.61 -4.93 -8.38
N MET A 196 6.08 -4.22 -7.38
CA MET A 196 5.21 -3.05 -7.61
C MET A 196 5.97 -1.90 -8.29
N ALA A 197 7.31 -1.83 -8.17
CA ALA A 197 8.14 -0.77 -8.72
C ALA A 197 8.11 -0.74 -10.26
N ASP A 198 7.80 -1.86 -10.90
CA ASP A 198 7.73 -1.97 -12.37
C ASP A 198 6.38 -1.47 -12.93
N VAL A 199 5.39 -1.22 -12.08
CA VAL A 199 4.02 -0.86 -12.47
C VAL A 199 3.88 0.66 -12.60
N THR A 200 4.59 1.24 -13.57
CA THR A 200 4.79 2.70 -13.69
C THR A 200 4.45 3.32 -15.05
N ASN A 201 3.81 2.58 -15.96
CA ASN A 201 3.52 3.01 -17.34
C ASN A 201 4.75 3.66 -18.01
N ARG A 202 5.77 2.85 -18.30
CA ARG A 202 7.05 3.30 -18.89
C ARG A 202 7.79 4.34 -18.04
N GLY A 203 7.70 4.25 -16.72
CA GLY A 203 8.46 5.12 -15.81
C GLY A 203 7.87 6.53 -15.63
N THR A 204 6.56 6.70 -15.82
CA THR A 204 5.89 8.00 -15.60
C THR A 204 6.20 8.50 -14.18
N PRO A 205 6.74 9.73 -13.99
CA PRO A 205 7.27 10.17 -12.69
C PRO A 205 6.26 10.08 -11.53
N GLY A 206 5.01 10.44 -11.77
CA GLY A 206 3.94 10.34 -10.77
C GLY A 206 3.70 8.90 -10.31
N LEU A 207 3.67 7.95 -11.25
CA LEU A 207 3.49 6.53 -10.91
C LEU A 207 4.72 5.97 -10.20
N VAL A 208 5.94 6.38 -10.58
CA VAL A 208 7.16 5.98 -9.86
C VAL A 208 7.10 6.43 -8.39
N LYS A 209 6.67 7.67 -8.12
CA LYS A 209 6.47 8.15 -6.74
C LYS A 209 5.39 7.34 -6.02
N ARG A 210 4.24 7.13 -6.67
CA ARG A 210 3.12 6.35 -6.11
C ARG A 210 3.52 4.94 -5.72
N ARG A 211 4.19 4.20 -6.61
CA ARG A 211 4.65 2.84 -6.35
C ARG A 211 5.64 2.80 -5.19
N LYS A 212 6.56 3.76 -5.08
CA LYS A 212 7.47 3.85 -3.93
C LYS A 212 6.72 4.04 -2.60
N SER A 213 5.69 4.88 -2.59
CA SER A 213 4.86 5.08 -1.39
C SER A 213 4.01 3.85 -1.04
N GLU A 214 3.42 3.18 -2.03
CA GLU A 214 2.69 1.92 -1.82
C GLU A 214 3.61 0.80 -1.30
N ILE A 215 4.83 0.69 -1.83
CA ILE A 215 5.84 -0.26 -1.32
C ILE A 215 6.22 0.06 0.13
N LYS A 216 6.39 1.35 0.45
CA LYS A 216 6.69 1.81 1.82
C LYS A 216 5.52 1.49 2.77
N LEU A 217 4.28 1.68 2.32
CA LEU A 217 3.08 1.29 3.04
C LEU A 217 3.03 -0.22 3.26
N PHE A 218 3.25 -1.02 2.22
CA PHE A 218 3.24 -2.47 2.30
C PHE A 218 4.30 -3.00 3.26
N LYS A 219 5.56 -2.59 3.10
CA LYS A 219 6.69 -3.14 3.87
C LYS A 219 6.83 -2.58 5.28
N LYS A 220 6.39 -1.34 5.52
CA LYS A 220 6.68 -0.60 6.76
C LYS A 220 5.45 -0.04 7.45
N GLY A 221 4.27 -0.14 6.85
CA GLY A 221 3.04 0.44 7.40
C GLY A 221 3.02 1.97 7.44
N ILE A 222 3.81 2.63 6.58
CA ILE A 222 3.93 4.10 6.54
C ILE A 222 3.01 4.65 5.44
N TYR A 223 1.99 5.42 5.85
CA TYR A 223 0.99 6.05 4.98
C TYR A 223 1.46 7.44 4.53
N ASP A 224 2.44 7.48 3.64
CA ASP A 224 3.03 8.71 3.10
C ASP A 224 2.61 8.92 1.65
N ALA A 225 1.62 9.78 1.43
CA ALA A 225 1.06 10.10 0.12
C ALA A 225 1.44 11.51 -0.36
N SER A 226 2.58 12.05 0.11
CA SER A 226 3.09 13.34 -0.38
C SER A 226 3.65 13.18 -1.80
N HIS A 227 3.27 14.06 -2.75
CA HIS A 227 3.73 14.00 -4.15
C HIS A 227 3.91 15.35 -4.83
#